data_AF-A0A6G0VY65-F1
#
_entry.id   AF-A0A6G0VY65-F1
#
_cell.length_a   1.000
_cell.length_b   1.000
_cell.length_c   1.000
_cell.angle_alpha   90.00
_cell.angle_beta   90.00
_cell.angle_gamma   90.00
#
_symmetry.space_group_name_H-M   'P 1'
#
loop_
_entity.id
_entity.type
_entity.pdbx_description
1 polymer ?
#
loop_
_entity_poly.entity_id
_entity_poly.type
_entity_poly.pdbx_seq_one_letter_code
_entity_poly.pdbx_strand_id
1 'polypeptide(L)' 'MEVGQVIEVGDQVLADKGFPGIKTNCKEGNSILIMPPILHNGRFSEEEVIETYSVASVRIHIERFFARLKTYHILNTI' A
#
# COMPACT_ATOMS: atom_id res chain seq x y z
N MET A 1 -12.43 -1.79 23.66
CA MET A 1 -11.06 -1.50 23.22
C MET A 1 -11.12 -1.28 21.72
N GLU A 2 -11.13 -0.04 21.27
CA GLU A 2 -10.88 0.25 19.85
C GLU A 2 -9.39 -0.01 19.60
N VAL A 3 -9.07 -1.14 18.99
CA VAL A 3 -7.71 -1.41 18.49
C VAL A 3 -7.63 -0.80 17.09
N GLY A 4 -7.74 0.52 17.02
CA GLY A 4 -7.39 1.27 15.81
C GLY A 4 -5.93 1.64 15.93
N GLN A 5 -5.05 1.02 15.13
CA GLN A 5 -3.69 1.51 15.01
C GLN A 5 -3.74 2.91 14.41
N VAL A 6 -3.34 3.91 15.20
CA VAL A 6 -3.25 5.29 14.75
C VAL A 6 -2.03 5.40 13.85
N ILE A 7 -2.21 5.91 12.64
CA ILE A 7 -1.10 6.18 11.74
C ILE A 7 -0.38 7.43 12.26
N GLU A 8 0.92 7.32 12.47
CA GLU A 8 1.74 8.41 13.00
C GLU A 8 2.47 9.16 11.89
N VAL A 9 2.99 10.34 12.26
CA VAL A 9 3.77 11.18 11.35
C VAL A 9 5.02 10.42 10.91
N GLY A 10 5.21 10.28 9.60
CA GLY A 10 6.36 9.60 9.01
C GLY A 10 6.15 8.11 8.72
N ASP A 11 5.02 7.53 9.13
CA ASP A 11 4.68 6.16 8.73
C ASP A 11 4.54 6.04 7.22
N GLN A 12 5.04 4.93 6.66
CA GLN A 12 4.84 4.59 5.25
C GLN A 12 3.66 3.63 5.10
N VAL A 13 2.65 4.07 4.37
CA VAL A 13 1.43 3.30 4.10
C VAL A 13 1.45 2.86 2.65
N LEU A 14 1.52 1.56 2.39
CA LEU A 14 1.32 1.03 1.05
C LEU A 14 -0.17 0.83 0.80
N ALA A 15 -0.71 1.40 -0.27
CA ALA A 15 -2.10 1.21 -0.66
C ALA A 15 -2.25 0.74 -2.11
N ASP A 16 -3.39 0.10 -2.37
CA ASP A 16 -3.79 -0.29 -3.71
C ASP A 16 -4.49 0.88 -4.43
N LYS A 17 -4.18 1.05 -5.72
CA LYS A 17 -4.74 2.13 -6.55
C LYS A 17 -6.27 2.03 -6.75
N GLY A 18 -6.87 0.86 -6.48
CA GLY A 18 -8.31 0.66 -6.47
C GLY A 18 -9.04 1.40 -5.34
N PHE A 19 -8.31 1.96 -4.37
CA PHE A 19 -8.88 2.71 -3.23
C PHE A 19 -8.34 4.15 -3.18
N PRO A 20 -8.65 5.00 -4.17
CA PRO A 20 -8.07 6.35 -4.27
C PRO A 20 -8.41 7.27 -3.08
N GLY A 21 -9.50 7.00 -2.35
CA GLY A 21 -9.92 7.78 -1.18
C GLY A 21 -8.96 7.69 0.02
N ILE A 22 -8.07 6.68 0.06
CA ILE A 22 -7.10 6.50 1.15
C ILE A 22 -6.06 7.63 1.22
N LYS A 23 -5.85 8.33 0.09
CA LYS A 23 -5.01 9.54 0.01
C LYS A 23 -5.42 10.62 1.01
N THR A 24 -6.71 10.79 1.25
CA THR A 24 -7.22 11.83 2.15
C THR A 24 -6.86 11.51 3.60
N ASN A 25 -7.10 10.27 4.03
CA ASN A 25 -6.85 9.83 5.42
C ASN A 25 -5.35 9.86 5.76
N CYS A 26 -4.48 9.45 4.83
CA CYS A 26 -3.02 9.47 5.06
C CYS A 26 -2.46 10.90 5.18
N LYS A 27 -3.04 11.86 4.44
CA LYS A 27 -2.65 13.27 4.51
C LYS A 27 -2.99 13.90 5.87
N GLU A 28 -4.15 13.59 6.43
CA GLU A 28 -4.57 14.11 7.74
C GLU A 28 -3.63 13.67 8.87
N GLY A 29 -3.02 12.47 8.76
CA GLY A 29 -2.04 11.94 9.71
C GLY A 29 -0.57 12.30 9.42
N ASN A 30 -0.26 13.11 8.40
CA ASN A 30 1.11 13.36 7.91
C ASN A 30 1.93 12.07 7.65
N SER A 31 1.26 11.05 7.14
CA SER A 31 1.90 9.80 6.71
C SER A 31 2.27 9.82 5.24
N ILE A 32 3.23 8.97 4.86
CA ILE A 32 3.72 8.83 3.49
C ILE A 32 2.94 7.71 2.81
N LEU A 33 1.99 8.08 1.96
CA LEU A 33 1.27 7.10 1.14
C LEU A 33 2.10 6.70 -0.08
N ILE A 34 2.43 5.42 -0.16
CA ILE A 34 3.04 4.78 -1.32
C ILE A 34 1.93 4.04 -2.07
N MET A 35 1.67 4.45 -3.30
CA MET A 35 0.60 3.85 -4.11
C MET A 35 0.99 3.94 -5.59
N PRO A 36 0.68 2.93 -6.43
CA PRO A 36 0.96 3.03 -7.85
C PRO A 36 0.26 4.24 -8.47
N PRO A 37 0.86 4.91 -9.47
CA PRO A 37 0.23 6.03 -10.15
C PRO A 37 -1.09 5.60 -10.80
N ILE A 38 -2.05 6.52 -10.82
CA ILE A 38 -3.36 6.33 -11.44
C ILE A 38 -3.27 6.85 -12.88
N LEU A 39 -3.67 6.02 -13.84
CA LEU A 39 -3.66 6.41 -15.24
C LEU A 39 -4.77 7.43 -15.50
N HIS A 40 -4.40 8.67 -15.84
CA HIS A 40 -5.37 9.73 -16.13
C HIS A 40 -5.51 10.04 -17.63
N ASN A 41 -4.41 9.98 -18.41
CA ASN A 41 -4.37 10.47 -19.79
C ASN A 41 -4.01 9.38 -20.82
N GLY A 42 -4.40 8.13 -20.57
CA GLY A 42 -4.24 7.01 -21.51
C GLY A 42 -2.82 6.44 -21.61
N ARG A 43 -1.78 7.17 -21.17
CA ARG A 43 -0.40 6.67 -21.01
C ARG A 43 0.23 7.22 -19.73
N PHE A 44 1.14 6.44 -19.16
CA PHE A 44 2.01 6.87 -18.07
C PHE A 44 3.22 7.61 -18.63
N SER A 45 3.75 8.57 -17.86
CA SER A 45 5.08 9.13 -18.10
C SER A 45 6.17 8.09 -17.81
N GLU A 46 7.40 8.36 -18.25
CA GLU A 46 8.53 7.48 -17.93
C GLU A 46 8.74 7.35 -16.41
N GLU A 47 8.59 8.45 -15.68
CA GLU A 47 8.68 8.49 -14.22
C GLU A 47 7.56 7.67 -13.56
N GLU A 48 6.32 7.78 -14.04
CA GLU A 48 5.19 6.99 -13.53
C GLU A 48 5.35 5.50 -13.83
N VAL A 49 5.97 5.13 -14.97
CA VAL A 49 6.32 3.74 -15.26
C VAL A 49 7.36 3.23 -14.25
N ILE A 50 8.41 4.00 -13.99
CA ILE A 50 9.45 3.65 -13.01
C ILE A 50 8.86 3.52 -11.61
N GLU A 51 8.01 4.47 -11.19
CA GLU A 51 7.31 4.44 -9.92
C GLU A 51 6.41 3.20 -9.81
N THR A 52 5.66 2.88 -10.87
CA THR A 52 4.84 1.67 -10.93
C THR A 52 5.67 0.41 -10.69
N TYR A 53 6.83 0.29 -11.35
CA TYR A 53 7.74 -0.84 -11.15
C TYR A 53 8.26 -0.92 -9.71
N SER A 54 8.68 0.22 -9.15
CA SER A 54 9.18 0.30 -7.78
C SER A 54 8.13 -0.17 -6.77
N VAL A 55 6.92 0.40 -6.84
CA VAL A 55 5.81 0.04 -5.93
C VAL A 55 5.37 -1.42 -6.13
N ALA A 56 5.27 -1.89 -7.38
CA ALA A 56 4.91 -3.27 -7.67
C ALA A 56 5.92 -4.28 -7.11
N SER A 57 7.21 -3.95 -7.12
CA SER A 57 8.26 -4.83 -6.58
C SER A 57 8.06 -5.08 -5.08
N VAL A 58 7.76 -4.03 -4.31
CA VAL A 58 7.47 -4.13 -2.86
C VAL A 58 6.18 -4.92 -2.61
N ARG A 59 5.13 -4.68 -3.42
CA ARG A 59 3.84 -5.37 -3.32
C ARG A 59 3.99 -6.89 -3.45
N ILE A 60 4.86 -7.37 -4.33
CA ILE A 60 5.14 -8.80 -4.51
C ILE A 60 5.67 -9.44 -3.21
N HIS A 61 6.53 -8.74 -2.46
CA HIS A 61 7.05 -9.25 -1.20
C HIS A 61 5.94 -9.41 -0.15
N ILE A 62 5.04 -8.42 -0.06
CA ILE A 62 3.90 -8.44 0.84
C ILE A 62 2.94 -9.58 0.48
N GLU A 63 2.59 -9.73 -0.80
CA GLU A 63 1.71 -10.81 -1.27
C GLU A 63 2.31 -12.19 -0.96
N ARG A 64 3.62 -12.38 -1.19
CA ARG A 64 4.33 -13.63 -0.85
C ARG A 64 4.35 -13.88 0.66
N PHE A 65 4.52 -12.84 1.47
CA PHE A 65 4.47 -12.96 2.93
C PHE A 65 3.07 -13.40 3.40
N PHE A 66 2.01 -12.74 2.93
CA PHE A 66 0.64 -13.12 3.24
C PHE A 66 0.29 -14.52 2.75
N ALA A 67 0.77 -14.91 1.56
CA ALA A 67 0.59 -16.28 1.07
C ALA A 67 1.22 -17.30 2.02
N ARG A 68 2.43 -17.04 2.53
CA ARG A 68 3.07 -17.89 3.55
C ARG A 68 2.26 -17.93 4.85
N LEU A 69 1.79 -16.79 5.34
CA LEU A 69 0.96 -16.73 6.55
C LEU A 69 -0.27 -17.64 6.44
N LYS A 70 -0.94 -17.61 5.28
CA LYS A 70 -2.10 -18.47 4.98
C LYS A 70 -1.70 -19.94 4.89
N THR A 71 -0.66 -20.27 4.12
CA THR A 71 -0.19 -21.65 3.92
C THR A 71 0.19 -22.34 5.23
N TYR A 72 0.84 -21.61 6.14
CA TYR A 72 1.27 -22.14 7.42
C TYR A 72 0.23 -21.95 8.53
N HIS A 73 -0.96 -21.43 8.20
CA HIS A 73 -2.05 -21.19 9.16
C HIS A 73 -1.61 -20.39 10.39
N ILE A 74 -0.62 -19.50 10.22
CA ILE A 74 0.02 -18.76 11.34
C ILE A 74 -0.99 -17.90 12.09
N LEU A 75 -1.96 -17.34 11.36
CA LEU A 75 -2.99 -16.47 11.92
C LEU A 75 -4.29 -17.21 12.30
N ASN A 76 -4.35 -18.54 12.15
CA ASN A 76 -5.58 -19.31 12.48
C ASN A 76 -5.82 -19.47 13.98
N THR A 77 -4.85 -19.10 14.81
CA THR A 77 -4.92 -19.18 16.28
C THR A 77 -5.34 -17.87 16.95
N ILE A 78 -5.69 -16.83 16.18
CA ILE A 78 -6.18 -15.54 16.68
C ILE A 78 -7.70 -15.50 16.59
#